data_AF-A0A2G9MBA4-F1
#
_entry.id   AF-A0A2G9MBA4-F1
#
_cell.length_a   1.000
_cell.length_b   1.000
_cell.length_c   1.000
_cell.angle_alpha   90.00
_cell.angle_beta   90.00
_cell.angle_gamma   90.00
#
_symmetry.space_group_name_H-M   'P 1'
#
loop_
_entity.id
_entity.type
_entity.pdbx_description
1 polymer ?
#
loop_
_entity_poly.entity_id
_entity_poly.type
_entity_poly.pdbx_seq_one_letter_code
_entity_poly.pdbx_strand_id
1 'polypeptide(L)' 'MIEKCDRHRKERIGGCTWCGKRVCELCIVKQEGKKVYCAKCSGVLSGISPMRVPLAAPRPAPPQGRRYMIHDGYLVLRE' A
#
# COMPACT_ATOMS: atom_id res chain seq x y z
N MET A 1 16.90 -15.78 -26.41
CA MET A 1 15.52 -15.43 -26.81
C MET A 1 15.30 -13.96 -26.50
N ILE A 2 14.95 -13.13 -27.50
CA ILE A 2 14.63 -11.72 -27.28
C ILE A 2 13.20 -11.65 -26.78
N GLU A 3 13.03 -11.31 -25.51
CA GLU A 3 11.71 -11.17 -24.91
C GLU A 3 11.05 -9.90 -25.44
N LYS A 4 9.84 -10.04 -25.99
CA LYS A 4 9.08 -8.93 -26.57
C LYS A 4 8.00 -8.47 -25.60
N CYS A 5 7.70 -7.17 -25.62
CA CYS A 5 6.56 -6.62 -24.93
C CYS A 5 5.24 -7.19 -25.47
N ASP A 6 4.32 -7.55 -24.58
CA ASP A 6 3.02 -8.15 -24.92
C ASP A 6 2.13 -7.25 -25.79
N ARG A 7 2.29 -5.92 -25.71
CA ARG A 7 1.46 -4.94 -26.43
C ARG A 7 2.08 -4.48 -27.75
N HIS A 8 3.32 -4.00 -27.69
CA HIS A 8 3.95 -3.34 -28.84
C HIS A 8 4.93 -4.25 -29.61
N ARG A 9 5.18 -5.48 -29.13
CA ARG A 9 6.16 -6.44 -29.68
C ARG A 9 7.59 -5.88 -29.86
N LYS A 10 7.89 -4.72 -29.27
CA LYS A 10 9.24 -4.14 -29.12
C LYS A 10 10.04 -4.89 -28.05
N GLU A 11 11.33 -4.58 -27.97
CA GLU A 11 12.23 -5.11 -26.95
C GLU A 11 11.69 -4.86 -25.53
N ARG A 12 11.70 -5.91 -24.71
CA ARG A 12 11.33 -5.84 -23.29
C ARG A 12 12.42 -5.08 -22.53
N ILE A 13 12.01 -4.04 -21.81
CA ILE A 13 12.88 -3.32 -20.88
C ILE A 13 12.70 -3.84 -19.45
N GLY A 14 11.48 -4.28 -19.12
CA GLY A 14 11.20 -4.79 -17.78
C GLY A 14 9.83 -5.46 -17.66
N GLY A 15 9.45 -5.79 -16.43
CA GLY A 15 8.12 -6.31 -16.10
C GLY A 15 7.41 -5.36 -15.16
N CYS A 16 6.14 -5.05 -15.42
CA CYS A 16 5.37 -4.19 -14.53
C CYS A 16 5.32 -4.78 -13.12
N THR A 17 5.78 -4.03 -12.11
CA THR A 17 5.87 -4.51 -10.72
C THR A 17 4.50 -4.89 -10.13
N TRP A 18 3.41 -4.31 -10.65
CA TRP A 18 2.05 -4.60 -10.16
C TRP A 18 1.40 -5.81 -10.83
N CYS A 19 1.43 -5.88 -12.16
CA CYS A 19 0.72 -6.92 -12.92
C CYS A 19 1.61 -7.98 -13.57
N GLY A 20 2.93 -7.86 -13.46
CA GLY A 20 3.92 -8.80 -14.02
C GLY A 20 4.07 -8.76 -15.55
N LYS A 21 3.23 -8.02 -16.29
CA LYS A 21 3.28 -7.96 -17.76
C LYS A 21 4.62 -7.42 -18.27
N ARG A 22 5.10 -7.96 -19.39
CA ARG A 22 6.33 -7.50 -20.04
C ARG A 22 6.09 -6.15 -20.71
N VAL A 23 6.88 -5.16 -20.34
CA VAL A 23 6.75 -3.78 -20.79
C VAL A 23 7.98 -3.32 -21.55
N CYS A 24 7.75 -2.59 -22.64
CA CYS A 24 8.77 -1.82 -23.37
C CYS A 24 8.75 -0.36 -22.93
N GLU A 25 9.65 0.46 -23.49
CA GLU A 25 9.74 1.92 -23.26
C GLU A 25 8.38 2.61 -23.34
N LEU A 26 7.53 2.23 -24.31
CA LEU A 26 6.24 2.86 -24.57
C LEU A 26 5.14 2.41 -23.59
N CYS A 27 5.32 1.25 -22.96
CA CYS A 27 4.36 0.73 -21.99
C CYS A 27 4.60 1.29 -20.59
N ILE A 28 5.82 1.73 -20.30
CA ILE A 28 6.22 2.26 -19.00
C ILE A 28 5.75 3.71 -18.91
N VAL A 29 4.90 4.02 -17.93
CA VAL A 29 4.41 5.39 -17.71
C VAL A 29 4.88 6.00 -16.39
N LYS A 30 5.31 5.16 -15.44
CA LYS A 30 5.83 5.58 -14.14
C LYS A 30 6.98 4.68 -13.75
N GLN A 31 8.07 5.30 -13.26
CA GLN A 31 9.21 4.62 -12.67
C GLN A 31 9.48 5.20 -11.29
N GLU A 32 9.59 4.31 -10.29
CA GLU A 32 9.95 4.67 -8.91
C GLU A 32 11.16 3.82 -8.52
N GLY A 33 12.36 4.38 -8.72
CA GLY A 33 13.61 3.64 -8.56
C GLY A 33 13.68 2.45 -9.53
N LYS A 34 13.76 1.23 -8.98
CA LYS A 34 13.78 -0.03 -9.76
C LYS A 34 12.39 -0.54 -10.16
N LYS A 35 11.32 0.09 -9.67
CA LYS A 35 9.94 -0.34 -9.95
C LYS A 35 9.43 0.35 -11.22
N VAL A 36 8.93 -0.45 -12.16
CA VAL A 36 8.33 0.01 -13.43
C VAL A 36 6.84 -0.30 -13.43
N TYR A 37 6.02 0.66 -13.84
CA TYR A 37 4.57 0.48 -13.91
C TYR A 37 4.05 0.72 -15.32
N CYS A 38 3.14 -0.16 -15.75
CA CYS A 38 2.48 -0.02 -17.04
C CYS A 38 1.38 1.05 -16.98
N ALA A 39 0.99 1.58 -18.14
CA ALA A 39 -0.10 2.56 -18.28
C ALA A 39 -1.36 2.21 -17.48
N LYS A 40 -1.77 0.94 -17.51
CA LYS A 40 -2.98 0.46 -16.82
C LYS A 40 -2.84 0.48 -15.29
N CYS A 41 -1.67 0.12 -14.76
CA CYS A 41 -1.46 0.00 -13.32
C CYS A 41 -1.09 1.33 -12.66
N SER A 42 -0.42 2.24 -13.38
CA SER A 42 -0.06 3.55 -12.83
C SER A 42 -1.27 4.39 -12.44
N GLY A 43 -2.37 4.33 -13.22
CA GLY A 43 -3.60 5.06 -12.90
C GLY A 43 -4.27 4.58 -11.62
N VAL A 44 -4.16 3.28 -11.31
CA VAL A 44 -4.71 2.70 -10.07
C VAL A 44 -3.92 3.17 -8.84
N LEU A 45 -2.60 3.27 -8.97
CA LEU A 45 -1.73 3.73 -7.88
C LEU A 45 -1.91 5.23 -7.58
N SER A 46 -2.18 6.04 -8.61
CA SER A 46 -2.47 7.47 -8.44
C SER A 46 -3.92 7.76 -8.04
N GLY A 47 -4.84 6.82 -8.23
CA GLY A 47 -6.26 6.97 -7.93
C GLY A 47 -6.66 6.78 -6.47
N ILE A 48 -5.74 6.30 -5.62
CA ILE A 48 -5.94 6.33 -4.17
C ILE A 48 -5.55 7.73 -3.70
N SER A 49 -6.43 8.71 -3.93
CA SER A 49 -6.47 9.83 -3.01
C SER A 49 -6.64 9.21 -1.62
N PRO A 50 -5.82 9.56 -0.60
CA PRO A 50 -6.13 9.16 0.75
C PRO A 50 -7.54 9.68 0.99
N MET A 51 -8.49 8.75 1.09
CA MET A 51 -9.84 9.07 1.54
C MET A 51 -9.60 9.85 2.81
N ARG A 52 -9.99 11.14 2.83
CA ARG A 52 -9.96 11.92 4.06
C ARG A 52 -10.93 11.22 4.98
N VAL A 53 -10.43 10.26 5.75
CA VAL A 53 -11.16 9.70 6.87
C VAL A 53 -11.55 10.93 7.68
N PRO A 54 -12.86 11.20 7.90
CA PRO A 54 -13.23 12.21 8.87
C PRO A 54 -12.47 11.85 10.14
N LEU A 55 -11.73 12.82 10.70
CA LEU A 55 -10.99 12.61 11.95
C LEU A 55 -11.94 11.86 12.89
N ALA A 56 -11.58 10.63 13.24
CA ALA A 56 -12.40 9.80 14.08
C ALA A 56 -12.82 10.65 15.29
N ALA A 57 -14.12 10.64 15.60
CA ALA A 57 -14.66 11.35 16.75
C ALA A 57 -13.75 11.09 17.96
N PRO A 58 -13.49 12.11 18.81
CA PRO A 58 -12.62 11.94 19.96
C PRO A 58 -13.08 10.70 20.74
N ARG A 59 -12.15 9.77 20.98
CA ARG A 59 -12.44 8.57 21.75
C ARG A 59 -13.02 9.01 23.11
N PRO A 60 -14.10 8.38 23.60
CA PRO A 60 -14.58 8.68 24.94
C PRO A 60 -13.43 8.49 25.93
N ALA A 61 -13.30 9.43 26.88
CA ALA A 61 -12.28 9.33 27.92
C ALA A 61 -12.41 7.98 28.64
N PRO A 62 -11.29 7.32 28.99
CA PRO A 62 -11.35 6.10 29.77
C PRO A 62 -12.08 6.38 31.09
N PRO A 63 -12.90 5.42 31.58
CA PRO A 63 -13.62 5.59 32.84
C PRO A 63 -12.62 5.86 33.96
N GLN A 64 -12.65 7.07 34.52
CA GLN A 64 -11.87 7.43 35.70
C GLN A 64 -12.51 6.73 36.90
N GLY A 65 -11.86 5.70 37.44
CA GLY A 65 -12.35 5.08 38.67
C GLY A 65 -11.83 3.69 39.03
N ARG A 66 -11.13 2.97 38.14
CA ARG A 66 -10.58 1.66 38.49
C ARG A 66 -9.10 1.78 38.81
N ARG A 67 -8.75 1.57 40.09
CA ARG A 67 -7.36 1.43 40.53
C ARG A 67 -6.84 0.08 40.06
N TYR A 68 -6.01 0.08 39.04
CA TYR A 68 -5.29 -1.11 38.61
C TYR A 68 -4.04 -1.26 39.47
N MET A 69 -3.89 -2.40 40.14
CA MET A 69 -2.64 -2.78 40.82
C MET A 69 -2.02 -3.95 40.08
N ILE A 70 -0.71 -3.88 39.86
CA ILE A 70 0.06 -5.01 39.34
C ILE A 70 0.37 -5.91 40.54
N HIS A 71 -0.13 -7.14 40.55
CA HIS A 71 0.19 -8.13 41.55
C HIS A 71 0.71 -9.39 40.85
N ASP A 72 1.92 -9.82 41.20
CA ASP A 72 2.57 -11.02 40.64
C ASP A 72 2.64 -11.05 39.10
N GLY A 73 2.81 -9.88 38.48
CA GLY A 73 2.88 -9.74 37.01
C GLY A 73 1.53 -9.76 36.29
N TYR A 74 0.41 -9.86 37.00
CA TYR A 74 -0.93 -9.80 36.43
C TYR A 74 -1.66 -8.51 36.85
N LEU A 75 -2.43 -7.95 35.91
CA LEU A 75 -3.22 -6.74 36.11
C LEU A 75 -4.57 -7.13 36.70
N VAL A 76 -4.73 -6.93 38.02
CA VAL A 76 -5.92 -7.37 38.76
C VAL A 76 -6.87 -6.19 38.94
N LEU A 77 -8.16 -6.40 38.64
CA LEU A 77 -9.24 -5.47 38.95
C LEU A 77 -9.65 -5.68 40.41
N ARG A 78 -9.52 -4.65 41.26
CA ARG A 78 -10.19 -4.62 42.57
C ARG A 78 -11.52 -3.90 42.42
N GLU A 79 -12.59 -4.55 42.88
CA GLU A 79 -13.90 -3.94 43.14
C GLU A 79 -13.87 -3.06 44.40
#